data_AF-A0A7C1NE47-F1
#
_entry.id   AF-A0A7C1NE47-F1
#
_cell.length_a   1.000
_cell.length_b   1.000
_cell.length_c   1.000
_cell.angle_alpha   90.00
_cell.angle_beta   90.00
_cell.angle_gamma   90.00
#
_symmetry.space_group_name_H-M   'P 1'
#
loop_
_entity.id
_entity.type
_entity.pdbx_description
1 polymer ?
#
loop_
_entity_poly.entity_id
_entity_poly.type
_entity_poly.pdbx_seq_one_letter_code
_entity_poly.pdbx_strand_id
1 'polypeptide(L)'
;MPSLEKLKQDFSGKPFKIVNIDVQEKREDVRDFMKKNGYTFTVVLDEDGYVSYRYRVRSHPMKFLIDPSGKIVGWASGYRQWDTEAMRMLIKKVYGGKQAAG
;
A
#
# COMPACT_ATOMS: atom_id res chain seq x y z
N MET A 1 -9.59 -1.16 6.41
CA MET A 1 -8.24 -1.09 6.98
C MET A 1 -7.99 0.30 7.59
N PRO A 2 -8.47 0.56 8.82
CA PRO A 2 -8.32 1.89 9.45
C PRO A 2 -6.86 2.37 9.57
N SER A 3 -5.91 1.49 9.93
CA SER A 3 -4.50 1.88 10.07
C SER A 3 -3.82 2.28 8.76
N LEU A 4 -4.23 1.72 7.61
CA LEU A 4 -3.73 2.18 6.31
C LEU A 4 -4.29 3.55 5.94
N GLU A 5 -5.57 3.80 6.25
CA GLU A 5 -6.19 5.11 6.03
C GLU A 5 -5.49 6.17 6.89
N LYS A 6 -5.24 5.87 8.16
CA LYS A 6 -4.49 6.75 9.06
C LYS A 6 -3.08 7.00 8.53
N LEU A 7 -2.36 5.95 8.14
CA LEU A 7 -1.04 6.07 7.54
C LEU A 7 -1.05 6.98 6.29
N LYS A 8 -2.01 6.81 5.38
CA LYS A 8 -2.19 7.70 4.22
C LYS A 8 -2.34 9.16 4.66
N GLN A 9 -3.21 9.43 5.63
CA GLN A 9 -3.48 10.79 6.11
C GLN A 9 -2.22 11.46 6.68
N ASP A 10 -1.43 10.73 7.47
CA ASP A 10 -0.22 11.30 8.10
C ASP A 10 0.93 11.56 7.11
N PHE A 11 0.83 10.99 5.91
CA PHE A 11 1.71 11.25 4.77
C PHE A 11 1.03 12.09 3.67
N SER A 12 -0.12 12.70 3.94
CA SER A 12 -0.74 13.66 3.02
C SER A 12 0.23 14.80 2.68
N GLY A 13 0.33 15.15 1.40
CA GLY A 13 1.28 16.14 0.88
C GLY A 13 2.74 15.67 0.78
N LYS A 14 3.06 14.43 1.16
CA LYS A 14 4.41 13.84 1.05
C LYS A 14 4.49 12.92 -0.19
N PRO A 15 5.71 12.59 -0.68
CA PRO A 15 5.89 11.66 -1.81
C PRO A 15 5.67 10.20 -1.38
N PHE A 16 4.47 9.89 -0.88
CA PHE A 16 4.05 8.57 -0.43
C PHE A 16 2.62 8.30 -0.90
N LYS A 17 2.39 7.12 -1.46
CA LYS A 17 1.08 6.68 -1.94
C LYS A 17 0.82 5.25 -1.50
N ILE A 18 -0.43 4.96 -1.15
CA ILE A 18 -0.93 3.61 -0.97
C ILE A 18 -1.76 3.29 -2.21
N VAL A 19 -1.40 2.20 -2.89
CA VAL A 19 -2.17 1.63 -3.99
C VAL A 19 -2.60 0.24 -3.55
N ASN A 20 -3.90 0.05 -3.36
CA ASN A 20 -4.47 -1.25 -3.10
C ASN A 20 -4.75 -1.97 -4.42
N ILE A 21 -4.37 -3.23 -4.52
CA ILE A 21 -4.66 -4.07 -5.68
C ILE A 21 -5.72 -5.07 -5.23
N ASP A 22 -6.90 -4.95 -5.81
CA ASP A 22 -8.01 -5.85 -5.57
C ASP A 22 -8.03 -6.94 -6.64
N VAL A 23 -8.18 -8.21 -6.25
CA VAL A 23 -7.80 -9.35 -7.10
C VAL A 23 -9.04 -10.17 -7.41
N GLN A 24 -9.40 -10.23 -8.70
CA GLN A 24 -10.53 -11.01 -9.20
C GLN A 24 -11.88 -10.68 -8.52
N GLU A 25 -12.04 -9.47 -7.97
CA GLU A 25 -13.32 -8.96 -7.47
C GLU A 25 -14.02 -8.05 -8.49
N LYS A 26 -15.35 -7.93 -8.35
CA LYS A 26 -16.14 -7.02 -9.20
C LYS A 26 -15.92 -5.58 -8.77
N ARG A 27 -15.84 -4.68 -9.76
CA ARG A 27 -15.67 -3.24 -9.54
C ARG A 27 -16.71 -2.65 -8.58
N GLU A 28 -17.96 -3.09 -8.68
CA GLU A 28 -19.07 -2.58 -7.87
C GLU A 28 -18.88 -2.93 -6.38
N ASP A 29 -18.50 -4.18 -6.10
CA ASP A 29 -18.30 -4.68 -4.74
C ASP A 29 -17.14 -3.93 -4.06
N VAL A 30 -16.03 -3.75 -4.78
CA VAL A 30 -14.86 -2.99 -4.31
C VAL A 30 -15.23 -1.54 -4.06
N ARG A 31 -15.93 -0.89 -5.00
CA ARG A 31 -16.36 0.51 -4.86
C ARG A 31 -17.26 0.70 -3.65
N ASP A 32 -18.22 -0.18 -3.46
CA ASP A 32 -19.20 -0.06 -2.39
C ASP A 32 -18.56 -0.36 -1.02
N PHE A 33 -17.61 -1.30 -0.97
CA PHE A 33 -16.77 -1.53 0.21
C PHE A 33 -15.97 -0.28 0.59
N MET A 34 -15.31 0.36 -0.38
CA MET A 34 -14.50 1.56 -0.14
C MET A 34 -15.36 2.72 0.37
N LYS A 35 -16.52 2.96 -0.25
CA LYS A 35 -17.48 3.99 0.17
C LYS A 35 -18.03 3.74 1.56
N LYS A 36 -18.53 2.52 1.81
CA LYS A 36 -19.12 2.13 3.11
C LYS A 36 -18.16 2.34 4.28
N ASN A 37 -16.87 2.12 4.05
CA ASN A 37 -15.84 2.23 5.09
C ASN A 37 -15.08 3.56 5.09
N GLY A 38 -15.36 4.48 4.16
CA GLY A 38 -14.71 5.80 4.09
C GLY A 38 -13.21 5.74 3.74
N TYR A 39 -12.76 4.72 3.03
CA TYR A 39 -11.35 4.62 2.62
C TYR A 39 -11.07 5.51 1.39
N THR A 40 -9.93 6.19 1.40
CA THR A 40 -9.60 7.21 0.39
C THR A 40 -8.30 6.94 -0.36
N PHE A 41 -7.61 5.84 -0.06
CA PHE A 41 -6.47 5.39 -0.86
C PHE A 41 -6.90 4.86 -2.24
N THR A 42 -5.99 4.93 -3.21
CA THR A 42 -6.20 4.44 -4.57
C THR A 42 -6.42 2.93 -4.55
N VAL A 43 -7.40 2.46 -5.32
CA VAL A 43 -7.63 1.03 -5.58
C VAL A 43 -7.58 0.79 -7.08
N VAL A 44 -6.91 -0.29 -7.47
CA VAL A 44 -6.83 -0.79 -8.85
C VAL A 44 -7.30 -2.24 -8.85
N LEU A 45 -7.97 -2.66 -9.91
CA LEU A 45 -8.45 -4.03 -10.08
C LEU A 45 -7.45 -4.85 -10.90
N ASP A 46 -7.12 -6.02 -10.38
CA ASP A 46 -6.37 -7.10 -11.02
C ASP A 46 -7.36 -8.20 -11.40
N GLU A 47 -8.19 -7.91 -12.42
CA GLU A 47 -9.35 -8.72 -12.80
C GLU A 47 -8.96 -10.12 -13.30
N ASP A 48 -7.79 -10.27 -13.91
CA ASP A 48 -7.25 -11.53 -14.41
C ASP A 48 -6.20 -12.16 -13.48
N GLY A 49 -5.84 -11.48 -12.38
CA GLY A 49 -4.81 -11.94 -11.44
C GLY A 49 -3.36 -11.79 -11.94
N TYR A 50 -3.15 -11.12 -13.08
CA TYR A 50 -1.83 -10.98 -13.70
C TYR A 50 -0.83 -10.26 -12.78
N VAL A 51 -1.25 -9.16 -12.13
CA VAL A 51 -0.37 -8.39 -11.24
C VAL A 51 0.03 -9.24 -10.04
N SER A 52 -0.94 -9.92 -9.43
CA SER A 52 -0.72 -10.79 -8.26
C SER A 52 0.21 -11.95 -8.59
N TYR A 53 0.06 -12.54 -9.77
CA TYR A 53 0.98 -13.55 -10.31
C TYR A 53 2.40 -13.00 -10.48
N ARG A 54 2.55 -11.83 -11.12
CA ARG A 54 3.86 -11.17 -11.36
C ARG A 54 4.57 -10.82 -10.07
N TYR A 55 3.85 -10.43 -9.03
CA TYR A 55 4.37 -10.13 -7.69
C TYR A 55 4.51 -11.38 -6.80
N ARG A 56 4.18 -12.57 -7.33
CA ARG A 56 4.25 -13.87 -6.62
C ARG A 56 3.46 -13.87 -5.31
N VAL A 57 2.30 -13.22 -5.30
CA VAL A 57 1.39 -13.22 -4.15
C VAL A 57 0.88 -14.65 -3.95
N ARG A 58 1.06 -15.19 -2.74
CA ARG A 58 0.63 -16.55 -2.37
C ARG A 58 -0.47 -16.57 -1.31
N SER A 59 -0.71 -15.45 -0.64
CA SER A 59 -1.75 -15.30 0.37
C SER A 59 -2.18 -13.84 0.47
N HIS A 60 -3.44 -13.64 0.84
CA HIS A 60 -4.01 -12.32 1.07
C HIS A 60 -4.21 -12.10 2.58
N PRO A 61 -4.00 -10.86 3.09
CA PRO A 61 -3.42 -9.72 2.39
C PRO A 61 -1.88 -9.81 2.31
N MET A 62 -1.30 -9.27 1.24
CA MET A 62 0.15 -9.07 1.09
C MET A 62 0.45 -7.60 0.76
N LYS A 63 1.45 -7.02 1.42
CA LYS A 63 1.91 -5.64 1.16
C LYS A 63 3.35 -5.67 0.67
N PHE A 64 3.67 -4.72 -0.19
CA PHE A 64 5.03 -4.43 -0.64
C PHE A 64 5.35 -2.96 -0.36
N LEU A 65 6.58 -2.69 0.08
CA LEU A 65 7.13 -1.35 0.17
C LEU A 65 8.08 -1.15 -1.01
N ILE A 66 7.77 -0.19 -1.85
CA ILE A 66 8.53 0.13 -3.06
C ILE A 66 9.18 1.50 -2.86
N ASP A 67 10.48 1.60 -3.13
CA ASP A 67 11.23 2.84 -3.02
C ASP A 67 11.04 3.74 -4.26
N PRO A 68 11.52 5.00 -4.24
CA PRO A 68 11.40 5.90 -5.38
C PRO A 68 12.14 5.47 -6.66
N SER A 69 13.00 4.44 -6.61
CA SER A 69 13.65 3.85 -7.79
C SER A 69 12.83 2.71 -8.41
N GLY A 70 11.69 2.35 -7.79
CA GLY A 70 10.84 1.25 -8.23
C GLY A 70 11.27 -0.11 -7.67
N LYS A 71 12.19 -0.15 -6.70
CA LYS A 71 12.65 -1.41 -6.09
C LYS A 71 11.81 -1.78 -4.88
N ILE A 72 11.44 -3.05 -4.77
CA ILE A 72 10.83 -3.61 -3.55
C ILE A 72 11.91 -3.66 -2.46
N VAL A 73 11.71 -2.89 -1.38
CA VAL A 73 12.62 -2.81 -0.23
C VAL A 73 12.04 -3.48 1.02
N GLY A 74 10.80 -3.93 0.97
CA GLY A 74 10.17 -4.69 2.05
C GLY A 74 8.86 -5.34 1.59
N TRP A 75 8.44 -6.37 2.31
CA TRP A 75 7.16 -7.03 2.10
C TRP A 75 6.61 -7.56 3.41
N ALA A 76 5.30 -7.76 3.47
CA ALA A 76 4.67 -8.37 4.63
C ALA A 76 3.38 -9.10 4.24
N SER A 77 3.20 -10.31 4.77
CA SER A 77 1.94 -11.04 4.72
C SER A 77 1.11 -10.81 5.99
N GLY A 78 -0.21 -10.97 5.86
CA GLY A 78 -1.16 -10.97 6.96
C GLY A 78 -1.59 -9.59 7.46
N TYR A 79 -2.41 -9.62 8.51
CA TYR A 79 -2.88 -8.41 9.18
C TYR A 79 -1.78 -7.78 10.03
N ARG A 80 -1.64 -6.45 9.96
CA ARG A 80 -0.67 -5.65 10.74
C ARG A 80 -1.24 -4.27 10.99
N GLN A 81 -0.76 -3.62 12.04
CA GLN A 81 -0.93 -2.18 12.24
C GLN A 81 0.14 -1.43 11.44
N TRP A 82 -0.30 -0.54 10.55
CA TRP A 82 0.57 0.15 9.59
C TRP A 82 0.90 1.59 9.99
N ASP A 83 0.17 2.15 10.94
CA ASP A 83 0.28 3.52 11.44
C ASP A 83 1.19 3.65 12.67
N THR A 84 2.01 2.63 12.94
CA THR A 84 2.99 2.63 14.04
C THR A 84 4.13 3.61 13.77
N GLU A 85 4.74 4.15 14.84
CA GLU A 85 5.88 5.06 14.69
C GLU A 85 7.06 4.40 13.96
N ALA A 86 7.32 3.11 14.23
CA ALA A 86 8.35 2.35 13.52
C ALA A 86 8.11 2.31 12.00
N MET A 87 6.87 2.11 11.57
CA MET A 87 6.52 2.13 10.14
C MET A 87 6.69 3.52 9.53
N ARG A 88 6.32 4.57 10.27
CA ARG A 88 6.54 5.96 9.83
C ARG A 88 8.01 6.28 9.65
N MET A 89 8.85 5.88 10.59
CA MET A 89 10.29 6.04 10.51
C MET A 89 10.88 5.26 9.33
N LEU A 90 10.45 4.02 9.12
CA LEU A 90 10.87 3.21 7.98
C LEU A 90 10.54 3.91 6.65
N ILE A 91 9.29 4.34 6.47
CA ILE A 91 8.84 5.01 5.24
C ILE A 91 9.62 6.31 5.01
N LYS A 92 9.82 7.13 6.05
CA LYS A 92 10.65 8.35 5.98
C LYS A 92 12.08 8.04 5.56
N LYS A 93 12.68 6.96 6.09
CA LYS A 93 14.04 6.52 5.71
C LYS A 93 14.11 6.09 4.24
N VAL A 94 13.10 5.39 3.74
CA VAL A 94 13.05 4.86 2.37
C VAL A 94 13.03 5.96 1.31
N TYR A 95 12.24 7.04 1.49
CA TYR A 95 12.26 8.15 0.52
C TYR A 95 13.21 9.30 0.89
N GLY A 96 13.55 9.48 2.18
CA GLY A 96 14.49 10.50 2.65
C GLY A 96 15.96 10.16 2.42
N GLY A 97 16.29 8.88 2.21
CA GLY A 97 17.65 8.40 1.93
C GLY A 97 18.31 8.95 0.65
N LYS A 98 17.57 9.68 -0.20
CA LYS A 98 18.14 10.41 -1.35
C LYS A 98 18.68 11.81 -1.03
N GLN A 99 18.35 12.40 0.13
CA GLN A 99 18.83 13.74 0.51
C GLN A 99 20.17 13.72 1.27
N ALA A 100 20.67 12.54 1.67
CA ALA A 100 21.92 12.41 2.45
C ALA A 100 23.15 12.05 1.60
N ALA A 101 23.07 12.21 0.27
CA ALA A 101 24.17 11.92 -0.67
C ALA A 101 24.44 13.13 -1.57
N GLY A 102 24.54 14.31 -0.97
CA GLY A 102 24.94 15.57 -1.59
C GLY A 102 25.93 16.31 -0.71
#